data_AF-X6N5J0-F1
#
_entry.id   AF-X6N5J0-F1
#
_cell.length_a   1.000
_cell.length_b   1.000
_cell.length_c   1.000
_cell.angle_alpha   90.00
_cell.angle_beta   90.00
_cell.angle_gamma   90.00
#
_symmetry.space_group_name_H-M   'P 1'
#
loop_
_entity.id
_entity.type
_entity.pdbx_description
1 polymer ?
#
loop_
_entity_poly.entity_id
_entity_poly.type
_entity_poly.pdbx_seq_one_letter_code
_entity_poly.pdbx_strand_id
1 'polypeptide(L)'
;MDKFSGQQSINRVDIKFNVNYLGIEPTQTLPLNGLISFGSSQLAELPLVLSGEPQQRTPLNTKVQVAVRAAFVNSNEKAIFKFDTTIPSHIFFETLAIDKNDYLEKWKNIQQSDGQSVQLKPAKTPDIEAIKTHLGRHNCIFISPREVSILFYYFILYYYYYYHYYNFF
;
A
#
# COMPACT_ATOMS: atom_id res chain seq x y z
N MET A 1 -20.87 -0.74 -25.63
CA MET A 1 -21.94 -0.55 -24.63
C MET A 1 -22.32 -1.95 -24.21
N ASP A 2 -21.66 -2.45 -23.17
CA ASP A 2 -21.58 -3.89 -22.91
C ASP A 2 -22.86 -4.39 -22.25
N LYS A 3 -23.55 -5.29 -22.95
CA LYS A 3 -24.78 -5.96 -22.51
C LYS A 3 -24.44 -7.04 -21.49
N PHE A 4 -24.01 -6.66 -20.28
CA PHE A 4 -24.14 -7.56 -19.13
C PHE A 4 -25.51 -7.29 -18.50
N SER A 5 -26.52 -8.06 -18.92
CA SER A 5 -27.76 -8.12 -18.17
C SER A 5 -27.39 -8.73 -16.82
N GLY A 6 -27.42 -7.95 -15.74
CA GLY A 6 -27.03 -8.39 -14.39
C GLY A 6 -27.80 -9.61 -13.85
N GLN A 7 -28.65 -10.25 -14.64
CA GLN A 7 -29.51 -11.39 -14.32
C GLN A 7 -28.75 -12.73 -14.13
N GLN A 8 -27.42 -12.75 -14.26
CA GLN A 8 -26.63 -13.98 -14.06
C GLN A 8 -25.85 -13.94 -12.75
N SER A 9 -25.81 -15.08 -12.06
CA SER A 9 -25.03 -15.24 -10.83
C SER A 9 -23.55 -15.36 -11.15
N ILE A 10 -22.69 -14.85 -10.27
CA ILE A 10 -21.22 -14.89 -10.41
C ILE A 10 -20.70 -16.05 -9.55
N ASN A 11 -19.85 -16.91 -10.12
CA ASN A 11 -19.24 -18.03 -9.39
C ASN A 11 -17.74 -17.85 -9.12
N ARG A 12 -17.09 -16.93 -9.82
CA ARG A 12 -15.65 -16.67 -9.68
C ARG A 12 -15.32 -15.24 -10.07
N VAL A 13 -14.46 -14.64 -9.26
CA VAL A 13 -13.90 -13.31 -9.52
C VAL A 13 -12.38 -13.38 -9.43
N ASP A 14 -11.70 -13.25 -10.55
CA ASP A 14 -10.24 -13.13 -10.58
C ASP A 14 -9.84 -11.66 -10.58
N ILE A 15 -8.83 -11.31 -9.79
CA ILE A 15 -8.32 -9.95 -9.67
C ILE A 15 -6.85 -9.96 -10.05
N LYS A 16 -6.44 -9.02 -10.89
CA LYS A 16 -5.05 -8.81 -11.26
C LYS A 16 -4.69 -7.34 -11.13
N PHE A 17 -3.55 -7.06 -10.53
CA PHE A 17 -2.95 -5.72 -10.52
C PHE A 17 -1.94 -5.63 -11.66
N ASN A 18 -1.88 -4.47 -12.34
CA ASN A 18 -0.73 -4.15 -13.17
C ASN A 18 0.49 -3.88 -12.29
N VAL A 19 1.67 -3.91 -12.91
CA VAL A 19 2.93 -3.47 -12.29
C VAL A 19 2.71 -2.10 -11.65
N ASN A 20 3.10 -1.97 -10.39
CA ASN A 20 2.80 -0.82 -9.54
C ASN A 20 3.97 -0.46 -8.62
N TYR A 21 3.84 0.66 -7.92
CA TYR A 21 4.96 1.32 -7.24
C TYR A 21 5.64 0.52 -6.12
N LEU A 22 4.96 -0.48 -5.53
CA LEU A 22 5.53 -1.34 -4.46
C LEU A 22 5.58 -2.82 -4.83
N GLY A 23 5.23 -3.21 -6.07
CA GLY A 23 5.14 -4.63 -6.41
C GLY A 23 3.97 -5.34 -5.71
N ILE A 24 2.88 -4.63 -5.44
CA ILE A 24 1.70 -5.17 -4.75
C ILE A 24 1.01 -6.19 -5.66
N GLU A 25 0.77 -7.39 -5.15
CA GLU A 25 0.05 -8.45 -5.85
C GLU A 25 -0.98 -9.14 -4.96
N PRO A 26 -2.14 -9.55 -5.51
CA PRO A 26 -3.02 -10.49 -4.83
C PRO A 26 -2.36 -11.87 -4.71
N THR A 27 -2.49 -12.49 -3.55
CA THR A 27 -1.94 -13.84 -3.30
C THR A 27 -2.81 -14.96 -3.89
N GLN A 28 -4.08 -14.66 -4.18
CA GLN A 28 -5.08 -15.63 -4.63
C GLN A 28 -6.22 -14.96 -5.40
N THR A 29 -7.02 -15.77 -6.09
CA THR A 29 -8.36 -15.39 -6.58
C THR A 29 -9.24 -14.92 -5.41
N LEU A 30 -10.17 -13.98 -5.68
CA LEU A 30 -11.05 -13.45 -4.64
C LEU A 30 -11.86 -14.61 -4.00
N PRO A 31 -11.71 -14.87 -2.69
CA PRO A 31 -12.41 -15.97 -2.04
C PRO A 31 -13.89 -15.60 -1.87
N LEU A 32 -14.74 -16.26 -2.66
CA LEU A 32 -16.19 -16.12 -2.57
C LEU A 32 -16.77 -17.19 -1.65
N ASN A 33 -17.81 -16.84 -0.89
CA ASN A 33 -18.53 -17.73 0.01
C ASN A 33 -19.74 -18.30 -0.74
N GLY A 34 -19.47 -18.95 -1.88
CA GLY A 34 -20.49 -19.45 -2.81
C GLY A 34 -20.77 -18.48 -3.96
N LEU A 35 -21.96 -18.62 -4.54
CA LEU A 35 -22.39 -17.82 -5.68
C LEU A 35 -22.87 -16.44 -5.23
N ILE A 36 -22.43 -15.39 -5.92
CA ILE A 36 -23.06 -14.07 -5.81
C ILE A 36 -24.29 -14.09 -6.72
N SER A 37 -25.46 -14.28 -6.10
CA SER A 37 -26.74 -14.31 -6.80
C SER A 37 -27.14 -12.92 -7.30
N PHE A 38 -28.04 -12.87 -8.28
CA PHE A 38 -28.60 -11.61 -8.74
C PHE A 38 -29.25 -10.82 -7.59
N GLY A 39 -28.98 -9.52 -7.51
CA GLY A 39 -29.51 -8.65 -6.46
C GLY A 39 -28.88 -8.86 -5.07
N SER A 40 -27.88 -9.74 -4.96
CA SER A 40 -27.16 -9.98 -3.70
C SER A 40 -25.79 -9.31 -3.69
N SER A 41 -25.24 -9.16 -2.49
CA SER A 41 -23.87 -8.71 -2.27
C SER A 41 -23.18 -9.67 -1.31
N GLN A 42 -21.86 -9.72 -1.41
CA GLN A 42 -21.01 -10.50 -0.52
C GLN A 42 -19.79 -9.67 -0.13
N LEU A 43 -19.39 -9.75 1.13
CA LEU A 43 -18.07 -9.31 1.56
C LEU A 43 -17.04 -10.40 1.24
N ALA A 44 -15.88 -9.98 0.74
CA ALA A 44 -14.75 -10.85 0.46
C ALA A 44 -13.46 -10.09 0.79
N GLU A 45 -12.48 -10.82 1.32
CA GLU A 45 -11.18 -10.27 1.68
C GLU A 45 -10.13 -10.80 0.71
N LEU A 46 -9.29 -9.90 0.18
CA LEU A 46 -8.24 -10.23 -0.76
C LEU A 46 -6.88 -10.05 -0.08
N PRO A 47 -6.16 -11.13 0.25
CA PRO A 47 -4.84 -10.99 0.86
C PRO A 47 -3.82 -10.51 -0.18
N LEU A 48 -3.00 -9.54 0.20
CA LEU A 48 -2.00 -8.88 -0.65
C LEU A 48 -0.59 -9.16 -0.15
N VAL A 49 0.38 -9.13 -1.07
CA VAL A 49 1.82 -9.29 -0.79
C VAL A 49 2.64 -8.34 -1.66
N LEU A 50 3.88 -8.09 -1.26
CA LEU A 50 4.88 -7.33 -2.03
C LEU A 50 5.85 -8.28 -2.75
N SER A 51 5.35 -9.03 -3.74
CA SER A 51 6.14 -10.03 -4.49
C SER A 51 6.47 -9.62 -5.92
N GLY A 52 5.75 -8.65 -6.48
CA GLY A 52 5.96 -8.19 -7.85
C GLY A 52 7.17 -7.28 -7.99
N GLU A 53 7.66 -7.14 -9.21
CA GLU A 53 8.67 -6.13 -9.52
C GLU A 53 8.05 -4.73 -9.36
N PRO A 54 8.59 -3.86 -8.48
CA PRO A 54 8.08 -2.50 -8.34
C PRO A 54 8.35 -1.68 -9.60
N GLN A 55 7.45 -0.75 -9.90
CA GLN A 55 7.72 0.29 -10.88
C GLN A 55 7.41 1.65 -10.28
N GLN A 56 8.45 2.29 -9.76
CA GLN A 56 8.37 3.68 -9.36
C GLN A 56 8.40 4.58 -10.60
N ARG A 57 7.59 5.63 -10.56
CA ARG A 57 7.57 6.68 -11.59
C ARG A 57 7.94 8.00 -10.93
N THR A 58 8.47 8.92 -11.72
CA THR A 58 8.75 10.29 -11.28
C THR A 58 7.83 11.22 -12.07
N PRO A 59 6.86 11.93 -11.44
CA PRO A 59 6.57 11.94 -9.99
C PRO A 59 5.95 10.62 -9.49
N LEU A 60 6.08 10.36 -8.18
CA LEU A 60 5.56 9.14 -7.55
C LEU A 60 4.07 8.97 -7.85
N ASN A 61 3.72 7.84 -8.44
CA ASN A 61 2.34 7.46 -8.70
C ASN A 61 1.95 6.29 -7.79
N THR A 62 1.07 6.54 -6.83
CA THR A 62 0.58 5.53 -5.88
C THR A 62 -0.67 4.80 -6.36
N LYS A 63 -1.14 5.08 -7.59
CA LYS A 63 -2.27 4.36 -8.18
C LYS A 63 -1.87 2.95 -8.58
N VAL A 64 -2.76 2.01 -8.29
CA VAL A 64 -2.70 0.62 -8.72
C VAL A 64 -3.81 0.42 -9.73
N GLN A 65 -3.46 0.01 -10.95
CA GLN A 65 -4.45 -0.34 -11.96
C GLN A 65 -4.89 -1.78 -11.74
N VAL A 66 -6.20 -1.99 -11.66
CA VAL A 66 -6.81 -3.27 -11.32
C VAL A 66 -7.66 -3.75 -12.49
N ALA A 67 -7.52 -5.02 -12.82
CA ALA A 67 -8.43 -5.74 -13.71
C ALA A 67 -9.18 -6.81 -12.91
N VAL A 68 -10.50 -6.78 -12.97
CA VAL A 68 -11.40 -7.74 -12.32
C VAL A 68 -12.13 -8.52 -13.39
N ARG A 69 -11.98 -9.84 -13.37
CA ARG A 69 -12.68 -10.76 -14.28
C ARG A 69 -13.75 -11.52 -13.51
N ALA A 70 -15.01 -11.28 -13.86
CA ALA A 70 -16.14 -12.05 -13.35
C ALA A 70 -16.50 -13.17 -14.33
N ALA A 71 -16.67 -14.38 -13.80
CA ALA A 71 -17.22 -15.54 -14.51
C ALA A 71 -18.64 -15.81 -14.00
N PHE A 72 -19.55 -16.04 -14.95
CA PHE A 72 -20.97 -16.25 -14.66
C PHE A 72 -21.32 -17.73 -14.67
N VAL A 73 -22.31 -18.10 -13.85
CA VAL A 73 -22.83 -19.48 -13.80
C VAL A 73 -23.50 -19.81 -15.12
N ASN A 74 -23.20 -20.99 -15.67
CA ASN A 74 -23.78 -21.53 -16.90
C ASN A 74 -23.56 -20.67 -18.17
N SER A 75 -22.57 -19.77 -18.15
CA SER A 75 -22.16 -19.00 -19.33
C SER A 75 -20.65 -19.09 -19.52
N ASN A 76 -20.21 -19.21 -20.77
CA ASN A 76 -18.80 -19.04 -21.13
C ASN A 76 -18.40 -17.55 -21.20
N GLU A 77 -19.36 -16.64 -21.01
CA GLU A 77 -19.13 -15.21 -20.99
C GLU A 77 -18.30 -14.81 -19.76
N LYS A 78 -17.37 -13.89 -20.00
CA LYS A 78 -16.53 -13.29 -18.96
C LYS A 78 -16.60 -11.79 -19.11
N ALA A 79 -16.88 -11.11 -18.00
CA ALA A 79 -16.79 -9.66 -17.94
C ALA A 79 -15.42 -9.27 -17.40
N ILE A 80 -14.76 -8.29 -18.02
CA ILE A 80 -13.53 -7.71 -17.49
C ILE A 80 -13.78 -6.23 -17.21
N PHE A 81 -13.62 -5.86 -15.95
CA PHE A 81 -13.72 -4.48 -15.48
C PHE A 81 -12.32 -3.99 -15.13
N LYS A 82 -12.00 -2.77 -15.54
CA LYS A 82 -10.71 -2.14 -15.26
C LYS A 82 -10.93 -0.81 -14.56
N PHE A 83 -10.16 -0.57 -13.50
CA PHE A 83 -10.22 0.69 -12.77
C PHE A 83 -8.89 0.96 -12.06
N ASP A 84 -8.66 2.21 -11.69
CA ASP A 84 -7.55 2.59 -10.84
C ASP A 84 -8.02 2.70 -9.40
N THR A 85 -7.18 2.28 -8.46
CA THR A 85 -7.38 2.51 -7.02
C THR A 85 -6.09 2.97 -6.36
N THR A 86 -6.16 3.45 -5.12
CA THR A 86 -4.98 3.78 -4.31
C THR A 86 -4.90 2.80 -3.16
N ILE A 87 -3.79 2.08 -3.04
CA ILE A 87 -3.49 1.22 -1.90
C ILE A 87 -2.52 1.97 -0.99
N PRO A 88 -2.92 2.35 0.24
CA PRO A 88 -2.03 3.06 1.15
C PRO A 88 -0.82 2.20 1.51
N SER A 89 0.40 2.71 1.33
CA SER A 89 1.63 1.97 1.62
C SER A 89 1.74 1.53 3.08
N HIS A 90 1.16 2.30 4.02
CA HIS A 90 1.27 2.06 5.45
C HIS A 90 0.66 0.72 5.92
N ILE A 91 -0.15 0.05 5.10
CA ILE A 91 -0.69 -1.27 5.43
C ILE A 91 0.37 -2.38 5.37
N PHE A 92 1.49 -2.13 4.68
CA PHE A 92 2.60 -3.07 4.56
C PHE A 92 3.72 -2.78 5.58
N PHE A 93 3.50 -1.84 6.49
CA PHE A 93 4.49 -1.42 7.48
C PHE A 93 4.65 -2.52 8.52
N GLU A 94 5.83 -3.15 8.52
CA GLU A 94 6.19 -4.14 9.53
C GLU A 94 6.71 -3.46 10.80
N THR A 95 6.44 -4.06 11.95
CA THR A 95 7.01 -3.61 13.22
C THR A 95 8.49 -3.99 13.26
N LEU A 96 9.36 -3.07 12.84
CA LEU A 96 10.81 -3.27 12.92
C LEU A 96 11.34 -2.62 14.20
N ALA A 97 11.92 -3.43 15.09
CA ALA A 97 12.76 -2.93 16.16
C ALA A 97 14.11 -2.52 15.56
N ILE A 98 14.27 -1.22 15.27
CA ILE A 98 15.54 -0.67 14.75
C ILE A 98 16.37 -0.19 15.95
N ASP A 99 17.60 -0.70 16.07
CA ASP A 99 18.55 -0.18 17.05
C ASP A 99 18.90 1.28 16.75
N LYS A 100 18.99 2.11 17.79
CA LYS A 100 19.22 3.55 17.63
C LYS A 100 20.56 3.85 16.95
N ASN A 101 21.61 3.08 17.24
CA ASN A 101 22.93 3.33 16.65
C ASN A 101 22.96 2.91 15.19
N ASP A 102 22.39 1.74 14.88
CA ASP A 102 22.21 1.26 13.49
C ASP A 102 21.41 2.28 12.65
N TYR A 103 20.35 2.84 13.24
CA TYR A 103 19.58 3.90 12.62
C TYR A 103 20.41 5.15 12.30
N LEU A 104 21.17 5.65 13.27
CA LEU A 104 21.97 6.86 13.10
C LEU A 104 23.12 6.67 12.10
N GLU A 105 23.71 5.48 12.03
CA GLU A 105 24.69 5.14 10.99
C GLU A 105 24.05 5.15 9.59
N LYS A 106 22.91 4.47 9.42
CA LYS A 106 22.16 4.47 8.16
C LYS A 106 21.79 5.87 7.72
N TRP A 107 21.29 6.70 8.63
CA TRP A 107 20.91 8.08 8.34
C TRP A 107 22.09 8.92 7.84
N LYS A 108 23.28 8.78 8.42
CA LYS A 108 24.49 9.50 7.99
C LYS A 108 24.92 9.14 6.56
N ASN A 109 24.59 7.93 6.11
CA ASN A 109 25.03 7.38 4.83
C ASN A 109 24.04 7.68 3.68
N ILE A 110 22.86 8.24 3.96
CA ILE A 110 21.92 8.69 2.92
C ILE A 110 22.51 9.93 2.23
N GLN A 111 22.60 9.91 0.90
CA GLN A 111 23.10 11.07 0.17
C GLN A 111 22.13 12.24 0.32
N GLN A 112 22.65 13.46 0.49
CA GLN A 112 21.80 14.63 0.72
C GLN A 112 20.86 14.95 -0.46
N SER A 113 21.21 14.51 -1.67
CA SER A 113 20.35 14.56 -2.86
C SER A 113 19.07 13.73 -2.74
N ASP A 114 19.09 12.71 -1.88
CA ASP A 114 17.98 11.78 -1.68
C ASP A 114 17.01 12.27 -0.59
N GLY A 115 17.45 13.24 0.21
CA GLY A 115 16.65 13.86 1.27
C GLY A 115 15.61 14.81 0.70
N GLN A 116 14.34 14.45 0.80
CA GLN A 116 13.23 15.35 0.48
C GLN A 116 12.57 15.88 1.76
N SER A 117 12.43 17.20 1.87
CA SER A 117 11.61 17.83 2.90
C SER A 117 10.21 18.06 2.36
N VAL A 118 9.20 17.53 3.06
CA VAL A 118 7.79 17.74 2.74
C VAL A 118 7.13 18.53 3.86
N GLN A 119 6.50 19.65 3.52
CA GLN A 119 5.69 20.39 4.48
C GLN A 119 4.36 19.67 4.67
N LEU A 120 4.12 19.17 5.88
CA LEU A 120 2.83 18.59 6.24
C LEU A 120 1.80 19.69 6.50
N LYS A 121 0.53 19.38 6.23
CA LYS A 121 -0.57 20.22 6.73
C LYS A 121 -0.53 20.24 8.27
N PRO A 122 -1.00 21.32 8.91
CA PRO A 122 -1.06 21.39 10.37
C PRO A 122 -1.72 20.14 10.96
N ALA A 123 -1.06 19.54 11.95
CA ALA A 123 -1.62 18.41 12.67
C ALA A 123 -2.92 18.83 13.38
N LYS A 124 -3.85 17.89 13.55
CA LYS A 124 -5.11 18.14 14.29
C LYS A 124 -4.88 18.44 15.77
N THR A 125 -3.73 18.04 16.30
CA THR A 125 -3.31 18.27 17.68
C THR A 125 -1.84 18.67 17.71
N PRO A 126 -1.44 19.62 18.58
CA PRO A 126 -0.04 19.91 18.85
C PRO A 126 0.61 18.91 19.83
N ASP A 127 -0.18 18.01 20.44
CA ASP A 127 0.32 17.03 21.41
C ASP A 127 1.19 15.95 20.73
N ILE A 128 2.47 15.96 21.07
CA ILE A 128 3.49 15.06 20.53
C ILE A 128 3.23 13.61 20.93
N GLU A 129 2.75 13.35 22.15
CA GLU A 129 2.49 11.99 22.61
C GLU A 129 1.27 11.40 21.88
N ALA A 130 0.26 12.23 21.61
CA ALA A 130 -0.85 11.84 20.74
C ALA A 130 -0.40 11.55 19.31
N ILE A 131 0.52 12.35 18.75
CA ILE A 131 1.11 12.12 17.41
C ILE A 131 1.90 10.80 17.39
N LYS A 132 2.78 10.59 18.39
CA LYS A 132 3.56 9.36 18.55
C LYS A 132 2.67 8.13 18.63
N THR A 133 1.65 8.19 19.48
CA THR A 133 0.68 7.11 19.66
C THR A 133 -0.05 6.81 18.36
N HIS A 134 -0.47 7.84 17.62
CA HIS A 134 -1.16 7.66 16.34
C HIS A 134 -0.25 7.01 15.29
N LEU A 135 0.98 7.49 15.13
CA LEU A 135 1.96 6.93 14.21
C LEU A 135 2.36 5.50 14.61
N GLY A 136 2.53 5.24 15.90
CA GLY A 136 2.84 3.90 16.42
C GLY A 136 1.78 2.86 16.09
N ARG A 137 0.49 3.22 16.02
CA ARG A 137 -0.60 2.33 15.56
C ARG A 137 -0.45 1.90 14.10
N HIS A 138 0.33 2.63 13.32
CA HIS A 138 0.63 2.34 11.92
C HIS A 138 2.09 1.89 11.71
N ASN A 139 2.71 1.33 12.75
CA ASN A 139 4.10 0.85 12.73
C ASN A 139 5.14 1.92 12.36
N CYS A 140 4.81 3.21 12.56
CA CYS A 140 5.76 4.31 12.46
C CYS A 140 6.34 4.61 13.85
N ILE A 141 7.59 4.21 14.09
CA ILE A 141 8.23 4.28 15.40
C ILE A 141 9.15 5.50 15.52
N PHE A 142 9.19 6.09 16.72
CA PHE A 142 10.07 7.21 17.03
C PHE A 142 11.38 6.69 17.62
N ILE A 143 12.49 6.94 16.92
CA ILE A 143 13.79 6.36 17.28
C ILE A 143 14.57 7.24 18.27
N SER A 144 14.48 8.56 18.15
CA SER A 144 15.13 9.48 19.09
C SER A 144 14.36 10.79 19.18
N PRO A 145 13.63 11.06 20.27
CA PRO A 145 13.15 12.40 20.53
C PRO A 145 14.37 13.32 20.73
N ARG A 146 14.30 14.53 20.15
CA ARG A 146 15.23 15.62 20.47
C ARG A 146 14.39 16.87 20.71
N GLU A 147 14.62 17.50 21.85
CA GLU A 147 14.16 18.86 22.07
C GLU A 147 15.28 19.80 21.63
N VAL A 148 15.07 20.52 20.52
CA VAL A 148 16.01 21.54 20.04
C VAL A 148 15.28 22.87 20.04
N SER A 149 15.01 23.39 21.25
CA SER A 149 14.24 24.61 21.51
C SER A 149 12.81 24.61 20.93
N ILE A 150 11.94 25.42 21.53
CA ILE A 150 10.46 25.28 21.51
C ILE A 150 9.83 25.35 20.10
N LEU A 151 10.58 25.75 19.07
CA LEU A 151 10.06 26.08 17.74
C LEU A 151 10.15 24.95 16.69
N PHE A 152 10.94 23.89 16.90
CA PHE A 152 11.12 22.85 15.88
C PHE A 152 11.29 21.45 16.48
N TYR A 153 10.25 20.64 16.37
CA TYR A 153 10.39 19.19 16.53
C TYR A 153 10.69 18.57 15.18
N TYR A 154 11.89 18.02 15.02
CA TYR A 154 12.23 17.18 13.88
C TYR A 154 11.86 15.74 14.20
N PHE A 155 11.04 15.14 13.35
CA PHE A 155 10.76 13.72 13.38
C PHE A 155 11.36 13.09 12.15
N ILE A 156 12.16 12.06 12.35
CA ILE A 156 12.68 11.31 11.23
C ILE A 156 11.91 10.00 11.17
N LEU A 157 10.96 9.96 10.24
CA LEU A 157 10.25 8.74 9.86
C LEU A 157 11.14 8.00 8.86
N TYR A 158 11.58 6.80 9.21
CA TYR A 158 12.32 5.94 8.29
C TYR A 158 11.52 4.71 7.97
N TYR A 159 11.50 4.36 6.69
CA TYR A 159 10.82 3.18 6.17
C TYR A 159 11.79 2.36 5.34
N TYR A 160 11.94 1.08 5.66
CA TYR A 160 12.82 0.15 4.94
C TYR A 160 12.02 -0.52 3.82
N TYR A 161 12.47 -0.39 2.57
CA TYR A 161 12.16 -1.37 1.53
C TYR A 161 13.36 -2.29 1.39
N TYR A 162 13.17 -3.59 1.64
CA TYR A 162 14.15 -4.60 1.23
C TYR A 162 14.15 -4.65 -0.31
N TYR A 163 15.19 -4.10 -0.93
CA TYR A 163 15.58 -4.51 -2.28
C TYR A 163 16.93 -5.18 -2.18
N HIS A 164 16.98 -6.45 -2.63
CA HIS A 164 18.21 -6.99 -3.15
C HIS A 164 18.62 -6.10 -4.33
N TYR A 165 19.65 -5.28 -4.14
CA TYR A 165 20.32 -4.58 -5.23
C TYR A 165 20.88 -5.62 -6.19
N TYR A 166 20.18 -5.85 -7.30
CA TYR A 166 20.87 -6.27 -8.52
C TYR A 166 21.31 -5.00 -9.24
N ASN A 167 22.61 -4.72 -9.16
CA ASN A 167 23.27 -3.74 -10.00
C ASN A 167 22.96 -4.04 -11.46
N PHE A 168 22.41 -3.07 -12.18
CA PHE A 168 22.63 -2.97 -13.62
C PHE A 168 22.93 -1.51 -13.96
N PHE A 169 24.04 -1.38 -14.69
CA PHE A 169 24.72 -0.15 -15.11
C PHE A 169 23.85 0.79 -15.94
#